data_AF-M0INS2-F1
#
_entry.id   AF-M0INS2-F1
#
_cell.length_a   1.000
_cell.length_b   1.000
_cell.length_c   1.000
_cell.angle_alpha   90.00
_cell.angle_beta   90.00
_cell.angle_gamma   90.00
#
_symmetry.space_group_name_H-M   'P 1'
#
loop_
_entity.id
_entity.type
_entity.pdbx_description
1 polymer ?
#
loop_
_entity_poly.entity_id
_entity_poly.type
_entity_poly.pdbx_seq_one_letter_code
_entity_poly.pdbx_strand_id
1 'polypeptide(L)'
;MNRTSGVSVSFARDAAVATAVLAGLYGLGYGVQFQPLQLPTYLLVVGFDALEVAFGSAGAGYDVLFAAYLVGLGVVAAGVARVVRETSKATDLAWWRLGAAAALALVGVISLLFALFVLVSGVQFTPVLVAGGAGGALLGLSAWVGDVVRVAVRPTR
;
A
#
# COMPACT_ATOMS: atom_id res chain seq x y z
N MET A 1 -13.73 -20.90 -23.88
CA MET A 1 -12.93 -20.81 -22.64
C MET A 1 -13.06 -19.41 -22.03
N ASN A 2 -14.12 -19.24 -21.23
CA ASN A 2 -14.16 -18.59 -19.91
C ASN A 2 -13.36 -17.27 -19.66
N ARG A 3 -13.93 -16.13 -20.08
CA ARG A 3 -13.46 -14.76 -19.71
C ARG A 3 -13.35 -14.55 -18.19
N THR A 4 -14.21 -15.22 -17.42
CA THR A 4 -14.27 -15.11 -15.96
C THR A 4 -13.03 -15.66 -15.26
N SER A 5 -12.44 -16.75 -15.77
CA SER A 5 -11.20 -17.31 -15.20
C SER A 5 -9.97 -16.46 -15.49
N GLY A 6 -9.93 -15.70 -16.58
CA GLY A 6 -8.82 -14.77 -16.84
C GLY A 6 -8.77 -13.62 -15.83
N VAL A 7 -9.95 -13.13 -15.45
CA VAL A 7 -10.12 -12.01 -14.51
C VAL A 7 -9.87 -12.42 -13.06
N SER A 8 -10.30 -13.63 -12.67
CA SER A 8 -10.03 -14.14 -11.32
C SER A 8 -8.54 -14.43 -11.09
N VAL A 9 -7.84 -14.93 -12.12
CA VAL A 9 -6.40 -15.19 -12.06
C VAL A 9 -5.58 -13.90 -11.97
N SER A 10 -5.96 -12.84 -12.70
CA SER A 10 -5.27 -11.54 -12.58
C SER A 10 -5.52 -10.90 -11.21
N PHE A 11 -6.74 -10.98 -10.68
CA PHE A 11 -7.06 -10.47 -9.34
C PHE A 11 -6.28 -11.18 -8.23
N ALA A 12 -6.24 -12.52 -8.24
CA ALA A 12 -5.50 -13.30 -7.25
C ALA A 12 -3.99 -12.99 -7.30
N ARG A 13 -3.43 -12.79 -8.50
CA ARG A 13 -2.03 -12.38 -8.68
C ARG A 13 -1.76 -10.98 -8.15
N ASP A 14 -2.61 -10.01 -8.48
CA ASP A 14 -2.46 -8.63 -8.01
C ASP A 14 -2.54 -8.58 -6.48
N ALA A 15 -3.43 -9.38 -5.88
CA ALA A 15 -3.56 -9.49 -4.42
C ALA A 15 -2.32 -10.13 -3.78
N ALA A 16 -1.78 -11.20 -4.37
CA ALA A 16 -0.56 -11.85 -3.89
C ALA A 16 0.65 -10.90 -3.94
N VAL A 17 0.82 -10.17 -5.05
CA VAL A 17 1.89 -9.17 -5.20
C VAL A 17 1.71 -8.04 -4.20
N ALA A 18 0.50 -7.51 -4.04
CA ALA A 18 0.23 -6.46 -3.07
C ALA A 18 0.52 -6.93 -1.63
N THR A 19 0.09 -8.14 -1.27
CA THR A 19 0.38 -8.74 0.04
C THR A 19 1.89 -8.90 0.25
N ALA A 20 2.62 -9.38 -0.75
CA ALA A 20 4.08 -9.53 -0.67
C ALA A 20 4.79 -8.18 -0.49
N VAL A 21 4.32 -7.12 -1.17
CA VAL A 21 4.84 -5.76 -0.98
C VAL A 21 4.56 -5.25 0.43
N LEU A 22 3.35 -5.44 0.95
CA LEU A 22 2.98 -5.05 2.31
C LEU A 22 3.82 -5.79 3.37
N ALA A 23 3.99 -7.10 3.20
CA ALA A 23 4.85 -7.91 4.07
C ALA A 23 6.33 -7.47 3.98
N GLY A 24 6.80 -7.13 2.78
CA GLY A 24 8.14 -6.59 2.57
C GLY A 24 8.34 -5.24 3.25
N LEU A 25 7.36 -4.33 3.14
CA LEU A 25 7.38 -3.04 3.83
C LEU A 25 7.38 -3.22 5.35
N TYR A 26 6.55 -4.14 5.86
CA TYR A 26 6.52 -4.50 7.27
C TYR A 26 7.89 -5.01 7.74
N GLY A 27 8.50 -5.94 7.00
CA GLY A 27 9.82 -6.49 7.30
C GLY A 27 10.96 -5.47 7.19
N LEU A 28 10.87 -4.52 6.28
CA LEU A 28 11.86 -3.46 6.08
C LEU A 28 12.09 -2.61 7.34
N GLY A 29 11.03 -2.35 8.11
CA GLY A 29 11.14 -1.62 9.38
C GLY A 29 11.90 -2.37 10.49
N TYR A 30 12.03 -3.70 10.40
CA TYR A 30 12.87 -4.48 11.30
C TYR A 30 14.34 -4.49 10.87
N GLY A 31 14.61 -4.39 9.58
CA GLY A 31 15.96 -4.43 9.02
C GLY A 31 16.68 -3.08 8.96
N VAL A 32 15.96 -1.96 8.98
CA VAL A 32 16.52 -0.62 8.76
C VAL A 32 16.12 0.35 9.86
N GLN A 33 17.11 0.92 10.56
CA GLN A 33 16.90 1.89 11.65
C GLN A 33 16.77 3.35 11.17
N PHE A 34 16.25 3.54 9.96
CA PHE A 34 16.01 4.87 9.40
C PHE A 34 14.53 5.21 9.56
N GLN A 35 14.21 6.21 10.40
CA GLN A 35 12.84 6.52 10.82
C GLN A 35 11.80 6.61 9.68
N PRO A 36 12.08 7.25 8.51
CA PRO A 36 11.13 7.27 7.39
C PRO A 36 10.76 5.89 6.83
N LEU A 37 11.68 4.92 6.88
CA LEU A 37 11.44 3.54 6.45
C LEU A 37 10.73 2.70 7.51
N GLN A 38 10.64 3.20 8.74
CA GLN A 38 9.89 2.55 9.83
C GLN A 38 8.40 2.95 9.82
N LEU A 39 8.03 4.07 9.18
CA LEU A 39 6.63 4.50 9.09
C LEU A 39 5.71 3.47 8.44
N PRO A 40 6.06 2.84 7.30
CA PRO A 40 5.19 1.84 6.70
C PRO A 40 4.88 0.70 7.67
N THR A 41 5.89 0.17 8.37
CA THR A 41 5.72 -0.85 9.41
C THR A 41 4.82 -0.34 10.53
N TYR A 42 5.10 0.86 11.05
CA TYR A 42 4.31 1.47 12.12
C TYR A 42 2.84 1.63 11.75
N LEU A 43 2.54 2.13 10.55
CA LEU A 43 1.16 2.34 10.10
C LEU A 43 0.39 1.03 9.90
N LEU A 44 1.07 -0.03 9.46
CA LEU A 44 0.44 -1.35 9.35
C LEU A 44 0.10 -1.93 10.72
N VAL A 45 0.99 -1.77 11.71
CA VAL A 45 0.74 -2.19 13.09
C VAL A 45 -0.39 -1.37 13.72
N VAL A 46 -0.31 -0.04 13.68
CA VAL A 46 -1.35 0.85 14.24
C VAL A 46 -2.70 0.64 13.57
N GLY A 47 -2.71 0.38 12.26
CA GLY A 47 -3.93 0.06 11.53
C GLY A 47 -4.60 -1.22 12.04
N PHE A 48 -3.81 -2.22 12.44
CA PHE A 48 -4.32 -3.44 13.05
C PHE A 48 -4.73 -3.24 14.52
N ASP A 49 -3.95 -2.50 15.31
CA ASP A 49 -4.29 -2.18 16.70
C ASP A 49 -5.64 -1.46 16.80
N ALA A 50 -5.96 -0.58 15.84
CA ALA A 50 -7.26 0.07 15.77
C ALA A 50 -8.42 -0.94 15.57
N LEU A 51 -8.17 -2.04 14.85
CA LEU A 51 -9.14 -3.13 14.73
C LEU A 51 -9.25 -3.92 16.03
N GLU A 52 -8.15 -4.19 16.73
CA GLU A 52 -8.22 -4.82 18.06
C GLU A 52 -9.00 -3.98 19.07
N VAL A 53 -8.86 -2.65 19.03
CA VAL A 53 -9.66 -1.74 19.87
C VAL A 53 -11.15 -1.82 19.53
N ALA A 54 -11.50 -1.94 18.25
CA ALA A 54 -12.90 -1.98 17.80
C ALA A 54 -13.57 -3.35 17.98
N PHE A 55 -12.84 -4.44 17.76
CA PHE A 55 -13.37 -5.81 17.69
C PHE A 55 -12.96 -6.69 18.88
N GLY A 56 -12.10 -6.19 19.77
CA GLY A 56 -11.54 -6.93 20.88
C GLY A 56 -10.14 -7.49 20.57
N SER A 57 -9.38 -7.75 21.64
CA SER A 57 -7.99 -8.18 21.50
C SER A 57 -7.84 -9.53 20.82
N ALA A 58 -6.87 -9.60 19.92
CA ALA A 58 -6.40 -10.79 19.22
C ALA A 58 -5.69 -11.79 20.16
N GLY A 59 -5.14 -11.31 21.29
CA GLY A 59 -4.46 -12.14 22.29
C GLY A 59 -3.38 -13.05 21.70
N ALA A 60 -3.44 -14.35 22.00
CA ALA A 60 -2.48 -15.34 21.50
C ALA A 60 -2.56 -15.56 19.98
N GLY A 61 -3.61 -15.07 19.30
CA GLY A 61 -3.79 -15.17 17.86
C GLY A 61 -3.24 -13.97 17.07
N TYR A 62 -2.55 -13.03 17.72
CA TYR A 62 -2.10 -11.77 17.12
C TYR A 62 -1.38 -11.98 15.79
N ASP A 63 -0.36 -12.84 15.73
CA ASP A 63 0.45 -13.03 14.51
C ASP A 63 -0.39 -13.54 13.32
N VAL A 64 -1.31 -14.46 13.59
CA VAL A 64 -2.18 -15.05 12.55
C VAL A 64 -3.19 -14.02 12.05
N LEU A 65 -3.79 -13.26 12.97
CA LEU A 65 -4.77 -12.23 12.63
C LEU A 65 -4.12 -11.03 11.93
N PHE A 66 -2.89 -10.67 12.32
CA PHE A 66 -2.09 -9.65 11.65
C PHE A 66 -1.71 -10.08 10.23
N ALA A 67 -1.29 -11.32 10.03
CA ALA A 67 -1.03 -11.86 8.69
C ALA A 67 -2.31 -11.87 7.82
N ALA A 68 -3.45 -12.24 8.39
CA ALA A 68 -4.74 -12.20 7.69
C ALA A 68 -5.14 -10.75 7.34
N TYR A 69 -4.85 -9.79 8.21
CA TYR A 69 -5.04 -8.36 7.95
C TYR A 69 -4.21 -7.88 6.75
N LEU A 70 -2.93 -8.26 6.67
CA LEU A 70 -2.07 -7.93 5.51
C LEU A 70 -2.60 -8.53 4.21
N VAL A 71 -3.09 -9.78 4.25
CA VAL A 71 -3.76 -10.42 3.10
C VAL A 71 -5.02 -9.65 2.71
N GLY A 72 -5.84 -9.26 3.69
CA GLY A 72 -7.04 -8.45 3.48
C GLY A 72 -6.73 -7.12 2.78
N LEU A 73 -5.70 -6.40 3.24
CA LEU A 73 -5.22 -5.18 2.58
C LEU A 73 -4.72 -5.45 1.15
N GLY A 74 -4.03 -6.56 0.92
CA GLY A 74 -3.61 -6.98 -0.41
C GLY A 74 -4.79 -7.21 -1.36
N VAL A 75 -5.88 -7.82 -0.87
CA VAL A 75 -7.13 -8.01 -1.61
C VAL A 75 -7.79 -6.66 -1.94
N VAL A 76 -7.83 -5.73 -0.98
CA VAL A 76 -8.34 -4.36 -1.20
C VAL A 76 -7.52 -3.64 -2.28
N ALA A 77 -6.19 -3.70 -2.19
CA ALA A 77 -5.29 -3.13 -3.20
C ALA A 77 -5.52 -3.73 -4.59
N ALA A 78 -5.74 -5.04 -4.70
CA ALA A 78 -6.09 -5.69 -5.95
C ALA A 78 -7.44 -5.22 -6.51
N GLY A 79 -8.41 -4.93 -5.64
CA GLY A 79 -9.68 -4.31 -6.02
C GLY A 79 -9.48 -2.94 -6.65
N VAL A 80 -8.65 -2.09 -6.04
CA VAL A 80 -8.29 -0.78 -6.57
C VAL A 80 -7.55 -0.92 -7.91
N ALA A 81 -6.56 -1.81 -7.99
CA ALA A 81 -5.82 -2.10 -9.22
C ALA A 81 -6.75 -2.49 -10.36
N ARG A 82 -7.77 -3.32 -10.07
CA ARG A 82 -8.77 -3.74 -11.04
C ARG A 82 -9.63 -2.57 -11.52
N VAL A 83 -10.14 -1.73 -10.62
CA VAL A 83 -10.93 -0.54 -10.99
C VAL A 83 -10.11 0.42 -11.86
N VAL A 84 -8.84 0.63 -11.52
CA VAL A 84 -7.92 1.44 -12.32
C VAL A 84 -7.71 0.83 -13.71
N ARG A 85 -7.58 -0.50 -13.80
CA ARG A 85 -7.42 -1.23 -15.06
C ARG A 85 -8.68 -1.18 -15.93
N GLU A 86 -9.87 -1.15 -15.32
CA GLU A 86 -11.16 -1.03 -16.02
C GLU A 86 -11.41 0.41 -16.52
N THR A 87 -10.86 1.41 -15.83
CA THR A 87 -11.00 2.84 -16.19
C THR A 87 -9.89 3.38 -17.08
N SER A 88 -8.71 2.75 -17.08
CA SER A 88 -7.54 3.17 -17.85
C SER A 88 -7.45 2.43 -19.19
N LYS A 89 -7.21 3.15 -20.28
CA LYS A 89 -6.90 2.58 -21.61
C LYS A 89 -5.49 2.01 -21.73
N ALA A 90 -4.72 1.96 -20.64
CA ALA A 90 -3.31 1.57 -20.62
C ALA A 90 -3.18 0.05 -20.43
N THR A 91 -3.33 -0.70 -21.52
CA THR A 91 -3.30 -2.18 -21.53
C THR A 91 -1.90 -2.80 -21.52
N ASP A 92 -0.83 -1.99 -21.66
CA ASP A 92 0.56 -2.46 -21.86
C ASP A 92 1.45 -2.49 -20.60
N LEU A 93 0.90 -2.19 -19.42
CA LEU A 93 1.68 -2.23 -18.18
C LEU A 93 1.96 -3.67 -17.73
N ALA A 94 3.23 -3.95 -17.40
CA ALA A 94 3.64 -5.23 -16.84
C ALA A 94 2.81 -5.58 -15.60
N TRP A 95 2.28 -6.81 -15.57
CA TRP A 95 1.26 -7.25 -14.61
C TRP A 95 1.64 -7.04 -13.13
N TRP A 96 2.91 -7.20 -12.75
CA TRP A 96 3.40 -7.01 -11.39
C TRP A 96 3.51 -5.54 -10.96
N ARG A 97 3.70 -4.60 -11.91
CA ARG A 97 3.81 -3.16 -11.63
C ARG A 97 2.49 -2.60 -11.11
N LEU A 98 1.37 -3.10 -11.61
CA LEU A 98 0.04 -2.61 -11.24
C LEU A 98 -0.33 -2.98 -9.81
N GLY A 99 -0.06 -4.22 -9.39
CA GLY A 99 -0.23 -4.65 -7.99
C GLY A 99 0.69 -3.90 -7.03
N ALA A 100 1.96 -3.69 -7.40
CA ALA A 100 2.91 -2.93 -6.60
C ALA A 100 2.50 -1.45 -6.46
N ALA A 101 2.10 -0.80 -7.56
CA ALA A 101 1.61 0.58 -7.54
C ALA A 101 0.38 0.71 -6.65
N ALA A 102 -0.60 -0.19 -6.77
CA ALA A 102 -1.80 -0.15 -5.94
C ALA A 102 -1.51 -0.32 -4.45
N ALA A 103 -0.59 -1.21 -4.07
CA ALA A 103 -0.17 -1.36 -2.67
C ALA A 103 0.53 -0.10 -2.14
N LEU A 104 1.45 0.48 -2.92
CA LEU A 104 2.13 1.73 -2.57
C LEU A 104 1.14 2.90 -2.43
N ALA A 105 0.17 3.00 -3.34
CA ALA A 105 -0.89 4.00 -3.25
C ALA A 105 -1.72 3.81 -1.99
N LEU A 106 -2.10 2.58 -1.66
CA LEU A 106 -2.91 2.28 -0.48
C LEU A 106 -2.19 2.71 0.80
N VAL A 107 -0.93 2.31 0.98
CA VAL A 107 -0.12 2.73 2.14
C VAL A 107 0.10 4.24 2.14
N GLY A 108 0.32 4.84 0.96
CA GLY A 108 0.44 6.29 0.82
C GLY A 108 -0.80 7.06 1.27
N VAL A 109 -1.99 6.61 0.86
CA VAL A 109 -3.28 7.18 1.29
C VAL A 109 -3.48 7.01 2.78
N ILE A 110 -3.23 5.82 3.33
CA ILE A 110 -3.34 5.57 4.79
C ILE A 110 -2.41 6.52 5.57
N SER A 111 -1.18 6.71 5.09
CA SER A 111 -0.21 7.63 5.69
C SER A 111 -0.69 9.09 5.64
N LEU A 112 -1.30 9.53 4.54
CA LEU A 112 -1.87 10.87 4.43
C LEU A 112 -3.09 11.06 5.34
N LEU A 113 -3.97 10.06 5.44
CA LEU A 113 -5.13 10.10 6.34
C LEU A 113 -4.70 10.16 7.80
N PHE A 114 -3.66 9.41 8.18
CA PHE A 114 -3.06 9.50 9.50
C PHE A 114 -2.46 10.88 9.76
N ALA A 115 -1.71 11.43 8.81
CA ALA A 115 -1.16 12.79 8.93
C ALA A 115 -2.27 13.84 9.11
N LEU A 116 -3.37 13.74 8.35
CA LEU A 116 -4.52 14.62 8.46
C LEU A 116 -5.21 14.47 9.83
N PHE A 117 -5.41 13.24 10.31
CA PHE A 117 -6.00 12.99 11.61
C PHE A 117 -5.18 13.61 12.75
N VAL A 118 -3.85 13.46 12.72
CA VAL A 118 -2.95 14.07 13.71
C VAL A 118 -2.98 15.59 13.62
N LEU A 119 -3.01 16.14 12.40
CA LEU A 119 -3.09 17.58 12.17
C LEU A 119 -4.39 18.18 12.76
N VAL A 120 -5.53 17.53 12.53
CA VAL A 120 -6.84 17.95 13.05
C VAL A 120 -6.92 17.79 14.56
N SER A 121 -6.26 16.75 15.11
CA SER A 121 -6.19 16.52 16.55
C SER A 121 -5.28 17.53 17.27
N GLY A 122 -4.48 18.32 16.54
CA GLY A 122 -3.67 19.43 17.06
C GLY A 122 -2.54 19.02 18.01
N VAL A 123 -2.22 17.72 18.10
CA VAL A 123 -1.38 17.16 19.17
C VAL A 123 0.10 17.45 18.91
N GLN A 124 0.59 17.25 17.67
CA GLN A 124 2.00 17.45 17.28
C GLN A 124 2.16 17.66 15.76
N PHE A 125 3.07 18.55 15.34
CA PHE A 125 3.30 18.88 13.92
C PHE A 125 4.33 17.98 13.22
N THR A 126 5.35 17.50 13.95
CA THR A 126 6.39 16.62 13.42
C THR A 126 5.84 15.32 12.81
N PRO A 127 4.90 14.60 13.44
CA PRO A 127 4.32 13.39 12.85
C PRO A 127 3.54 13.69 11.56
N VAL A 128 2.94 14.87 11.44
CA VAL A 128 2.23 15.30 10.22
C VAL A 128 3.19 15.45 9.05
N LEU A 129 4.34 16.10 9.25
CA LEU A 129 5.35 16.27 8.20
C LEU A 129 5.95 14.93 7.77
N VAL A 130 6.21 14.06 8.74
CA VAL A 130 6.84 12.76 8.49
C VAL A 130 5.86 11.79 7.81
N ALA A 131 4.63 11.65 8.30
CA ALA A 131 3.60 10.82 7.67
C ALA A 131 3.08 11.42 6.35
N GLY A 132 2.98 12.74 6.27
CA GLY A 132 2.64 13.45 5.04
C GLY A 132 3.69 13.25 3.95
N GLY A 133 4.97 13.42 4.30
CA GLY A 133 6.09 13.21 3.39
C GLY A 133 6.23 11.77 2.93
N ALA A 134 6.13 10.79 3.85
CA ALA A 134 6.13 9.37 3.51
C ALA A 134 4.94 9.01 2.61
N GLY A 135 3.75 9.51 2.92
CA GLY A 135 2.55 9.31 2.11
C GLY A 135 2.69 9.86 0.70
N GLY A 136 3.20 11.10 0.57
CA GLY A 136 3.50 11.72 -0.71
C GLY A 136 4.56 10.96 -1.52
N ALA A 137 5.63 10.50 -0.88
CA ALA A 137 6.68 9.71 -1.51
C ALA A 137 6.15 8.36 -2.03
N LEU A 138 5.32 7.67 -1.25
CA LEU A 138 4.69 6.41 -1.64
C LEU A 138 3.69 6.58 -2.79
N LEU A 139 2.94 7.69 -2.81
CA LEU A 139 2.06 8.02 -3.94
C LEU A 139 2.85 8.38 -5.19
N GLY A 140 3.95 9.12 -5.05
CA GLY A 140 4.88 9.41 -6.15
C GLY A 140 5.50 8.13 -6.72
N LEU A 141 5.95 7.23 -5.86
CA LEU A 141 6.45 5.91 -6.25
C LEU A 141 5.37 5.07 -6.91
N SER A 142 4.14 5.07 -6.38
CA SER A 142 3.00 4.42 -7.03
C SER A 142 2.75 4.96 -8.43
N ALA A 143 2.74 6.27 -8.61
CA ALA A 143 2.52 6.91 -9.91
C ALA A 143 3.64 6.60 -10.90
N TRP A 144 4.89 6.50 -10.42
CA TRP A 144 6.04 6.11 -11.22
C TRP A 144 6.02 4.63 -11.60
N VAL A 145 5.79 3.74 -10.63
CA VAL A 145 5.68 2.28 -10.84
C VAL A 145 4.49 1.97 -11.75
N GLY A 146 3.36 2.65 -11.58
CA GLY A 146 2.17 2.54 -12.41
C GLY A 146 2.25 3.23 -13.77
N ASP A 147 3.40 3.83 -14.13
CA ASP A 147 3.65 4.54 -15.40
C ASP A 147 2.69 5.70 -15.68
N VAL A 148 2.06 6.25 -14.63
CA VAL A 148 1.20 7.45 -14.69
C VAL A 148 2.05 8.69 -14.96
N VAL A 149 3.27 8.73 -14.44
CA VAL A 149 4.26 9.78 -14.70
C VAL A 149 5.39 9.21 -15.54
N ARG A 150 5.31 9.34 -16.88
CA ARG A 150 6.44 9.04 -17.75
C ARG A 150 7.49 10.13 -17.63
N VAL A 151 8.63 9.80 -17.02
CA VAL A 151 9.82 10.62 -17.16
C VAL A 151 10.36 10.37 -18.57
N ALA A 152 10.07 11.27 -19.50
CA ALA A 152 10.66 11.23 -20.83
C ALA A 152 12.16 11.53 -20.72
N VAL A 153 12.98 10.50 -20.53
CA VAL A 153 14.42 10.61 -20.72
C VAL A 153 14.65 10.75 -22.22
N ARG A 154 14.72 12.00 -22.70
CA ARG A 154 15.20 12.29 -24.05
C ARG A 154 16.65 11.80 -24.12
N PRO A 155 17.02 10.89 -25.03
CA PRO A 155 18.42 10.62 -25.27
C PRO A 155 19.04 11.88 -25.87
N THR A 156 19.94 12.51 -25.12
CA THR A 156 20.86 13.50 -25.68
C THR A 156 21.77 12.75 -26.65
N ARG A 157 21.57 13.00 -27.95
CA ARG A 157 22.49 12.57 -29.01
C ARG A 157 23.86 13.20 -28.81
#